data_AF-A0A843YUM9-F1
#
_entry.id   AF-A0A843YUM9-F1
#
_cell.length_a   1.000
_cell.length_b   1.000
_cell.length_c   1.000
_cell.angle_alpha   90.00
_cell.angle_beta   90.00
_cell.angle_gamma   90.00
#
_symmetry.space_group_name_H-M   'P 1'
#
loop_
_entity.id
_entity.type
_entity.pdbx_description
1 polymer ?
#
loop_
_entity_poly.entity_id
_entity_poly.type
_entity_poly.pdbx_seq_one_letter_code
_entity_poly.pdbx_strand_id
1 'polypeptide(L)'
;MFKTDKQKYLLKFLEKHPNLNRDEEKLISDTTKKLNNPKVSEYRELTSMTNELRKLSLNHNLSKDGRILMTKLHRDEWLFGLLYNLGLL
;
A
#
# COMPACT_ATOMS: atom_id res chain seq x y z
N MET A 1 6.74 -10.48 8.16
CA MET A 1 5.43 -9.83 8.37
C MET A 1 4.40 -10.63 7.59
N PHE A 2 3.33 -11.11 8.22
CA PHE A 2 2.40 -12.01 7.55
C PHE A 2 1.43 -11.23 6.67
N LYS A 3 0.96 -11.88 5.60
CA LYS A 3 0.06 -11.29 4.61
C LYS A 3 -1.21 -10.67 5.19
N THR A 4 -1.67 -11.25 6.29
CA THR A 4 -2.84 -10.83 7.06
C THR A 4 -2.64 -9.47 7.74
N ASP A 5 -1.40 -9.07 8.03
CA ASP A 5 -1.11 -7.81 8.74
C ASP A 5 -1.25 -6.58 7.83
N LYS A 6 -0.81 -6.68 6.57
CA LYS A 6 -0.94 -5.57 5.60
C LYS A 6 -2.38 -5.39 5.14
N GLN A 7 -3.10 -6.49 4.88
CA GLN A 7 -4.54 -6.42 4.55
C GLN A 7 -5.34 -5.72 5.67
N LYS A 8 -5.12 -6.13 6.93
CA LYS A 8 -5.74 -5.49 8.09
C LYS A 8 -5.34 -4.02 8.23
N TYR A 9 -4.09 -3.68 7.92
CA TYR A 9 -3.64 -2.30 7.92
C TYR A 9 -4.39 -1.45 6.89
N LEU A 10 -4.54 -1.91 5.65
CA LEU A 10 -5.25 -1.19 4.59
C LEU A 10 -6.74 -0.99 4.92
N LEU A 11 -7.40 -2.01 5.48
CA LEU A 11 -8.78 -1.90 5.95
C LEU A 11 -8.92 -0.83 7.04
N LYS A 12 -8.06 -0.87 8.06
CA LYS A 12 -8.04 0.16 9.11
C LYS A 12 -7.68 1.55 8.58
N PHE A 13 -6.90 1.62 7.52
CA PHE A 13 -6.54 2.88 6.89
C PHE A 13 -7.78 3.53 6.24
N LEU A 14 -8.58 2.76 5.50
CA LEU A 14 -9.86 3.24 4.95
C LEU A 14 -10.79 3.79 6.03
N GLU A 15 -10.92 3.09 7.16
CA GLU A 15 -11.78 3.52 8.27
C GLU A 15 -11.33 4.82 8.93
N LYS A 16 -10.02 5.09 8.96
CA LYS A 16 -9.44 6.21 9.72
C LYS A 16 -9.18 7.47 8.90
N HIS A 17 -9.25 7.38 7.57
CA HIS A 17 -8.84 8.45 6.67
C HIS A 17 -10.01 8.86 5.75
N PRO A 18 -10.98 9.65 6.25
CA PRO A 18 -12.16 10.05 5.50
C PRO A 18 -11.88 11.06 4.37
N ASN A 19 -10.64 11.58 4.24
CA ASN A 19 -10.27 12.51 3.18
C ASN A 19 -9.64 11.83 1.97
N LEU A 20 -9.67 10.50 1.92
CA LEU A 20 -9.30 9.77 0.71
C LEU A 20 -10.28 10.14 -0.39
N ASN A 21 -9.75 10.33 -1.60
CA ASN A 21 -10.60 10.53 -2.77
C ASN A 21 -11.07 9.18 -3.32
N ARG A 22 -12.05 9.23 -4.23
CA ARG A 22 -12.66 8.02 -4.81
C ARG A 22 -11.64 7.08 -5.48
N ASP A 23 -10.62 7.62 -6.13
CA ASP A 23 -9.61 6.81 -6.81
C ASP A 23 -8.71 6.09 -5.80
N GLU A 24 -8.32 6.77 -4.72
CA GLU A 24 -7.54 6.21 -3.62
C GLU A 24 -8.34 5.13 -2.87
N GLU A 25 -9.59 5.43 -2.51
CA GLU A 25 -10.49 4.46 -1.84
C GLU A 25 -10.65 3.20 -2.68
N LYS A 26 -10.92 3.36 -3.97
CA LYS A 26 -11.06 2.25 -4.92
C LYS A 26 -9.76 1.45 -5.00
N LEU A 27 -8.62 2.11 -5.15
CA LEU A 27 -7.31 1.47 -5.23
C LEU A 27 -6.99 0.65 -3.97
N ILE A 28 -7.26 1.20 -2.78
CA ILE A 28 -7.00 0.52 -1.51
C ILE A 28 -7.95 -0.67 -1.32
N SER A 29 -9.24 -0.50 -1.66
CA SER A 29 -10.24 -1.57 -1.63
C SER A 29 -9.87 -2.71 -2.59
N ASP A 30 -9.51 -2.40 -3.83
CA ASP A 30 -9.14 -3.39 -4.84
C ASP A 30 -7.87 -4.16 -4.43
N THR A 31 -6.86 -3.46 -3.92
CA THR A 31 -5.65 -4.08 -3.36
C THR A 31 -5.98 -5.01 -2.21
N THR A 32 -6.84 -4.57 -1.28
CA THR A 32 -7.26 -5.37 -0.12
C THR A 32 -7.99 -6.66 -0.54
N LYS A 33 -8.86 -6.58 -1.56
CA LYS A 33 -9.55 -7.76 -2.12
C LYS A 33 -8.56 -8.75 -2.74
N LYS A 34 -7.57 -8.26 -3.49
CA LYS A 34 -6.53 -9.11 -4.08
C LYS A 34 -5.65 -9.77 -3.02
N LEU A 35 -5.30 -9.04 -1.95
CA LEU A 35 -4.55 -9.59 -0.82
C LEU A 35 -5.34 -10.68 -0.08
N ASN A 36 -6.67 -10.72 -0.18
CA ASN A 36 -7.46 -11.82 0.39
C ASN A 36 -7.25 -13.16 -0.33
N ASN A 37 -6.74 -13.15 -1.57
CA ASN A 37 -6.46 -14.37 -2.32
C ASN A 37 -5.09 -14.95 -1.93
N PRO A 38 -5.00 -16.16 -1.33
CA PRO A 38 -3.74 -16.72 -0.86
C PRO A 38 -2.71 -16.93 -1.98
N LYS A 39 -3.13 -17.09 -3.24
CA LYS A 39 -2.24 -17.32 -4.39
C LYS A 39 -1.49 -16.08 -4.87
N VAL A 40 -1.90 -14.89 -4.41
CA VAL A 40 -1.34 -13.61 -4.86
C VAL A 40 -0.11 -13.23 -4.02
N SER A 41 0.94 -12.72 -4.65
CA SER A 41 2.10 -12.18 -3.93
C SER A 41 1.75 -10.85 -3.27
N GLU A 42 1.86 -10.77 -1.95
CA GLU A 42 1.62 -9.53 -1.21
C GLU A 42 2.55 -8.40 -1.68
N TYR A 43 3.85 -8.70 -1.78
CA TYR A 43 4.85 -7.74 -2.22
C TYR A 43 4.48 -7.14 -3.57
N ARG A 44 4.08 -7.98 -4.53
CA ARG A 44 3.69 -7.53 -5.88
C ARG A 44 2.49 -6.59 -5.85
N GLU A 45 1.45 -6.90 -5.07
CA GLU A 45 0.26 -6.05 -5.00
C GLU A 45 0.54 -4.73 -4.28
N LEU A 46 1.35 -4.74 -3.22
CA LEU A 46 1.74 -3.52 -2.53
C LEU A 46 2.61 -2.62 -3.40
N THR A 47 3.60 -3.17 -4.11
CA THR A 47 4.40 -2.41 -5.08
C THR A 47 3.52 -1.84 -6.21
N SER A 48 2.56 -2.63 -6.71
CA SER A 48 1.59 -2.14 -7.70
C SER A 48 0.77 -0.98 -7.15
N MET A 49 0.28 -1.08 -5.91
CA MET A 49 -0.48 0.00 -5.26
C MET A 49 0.37 1.26 -5.05
N THR A 50 1.61 1.12 -4.58
CA THR A 50 2.56 2.23 -4.43
C THR A 50 2.78 2.96 -5.76
N ASN A 51 2.91 2.22 -6.87
CA ASN A 51 3.08 2.82 -8.19
C ASN A 51 1.84 3.59 -8.67
N GLU A 52 0.63 3.10 -8.39
CA GLU A 52 -0.60 3.83 -8.70
C GLU A 52 -0.74 5.09 -7.83
N LEU A 53 -0.41 5.03 -6.53
CA LEU A 53 -0.36 6.21 -5.66
C LEU A 53 0.66 7.25 -6.16
N ARG A 54 1.82 6.81 -6.68
CA ARG A 54 2.80 7.71 -7.32
C ARG A 54 2.22 8.38 -8.56
N LYS A 55 1.52 7.65 -9.42
CA LYS A 55 0.85 8.24 -10.60
C LYS A 55 -0.18 9.29 -10.19
N LEU A 56 -1.00 9.00 -9.17
CA LEU A 56 -1.95 9.96 -8.60
C LEU A 56 -1.23 11.19 -8.05
N SER A 57 -0.07 11.00 -7.41
CA SER A 57 0.77 12.11 -6.91
C SER A 57 1.26 13.01 -8.04
N LEU A 58 1.73 12.43 -9.14
CA LEU A 58 2.23 13.16 -10.30
C LEU A 58 1.12 13.96 -10.99
N ASN A 59 -0.10 13.44 -10.98
CA ASN A 59 -1.28 14.09 -11.56
C ASN A 59 -1.97 15.08 -10.59
N HIS A 60 -1.33 15.44 -9.47
CA HIS A 60 -1.90 16.29 -8.41
C HIS A 60 -3.22 15.80 -7.80
N ASN A 61 -3.56 14.52 -8.00
CA ASN A 61 -4.79 13.89 -7.53
C ASN A 61 -4.59 13.06 -6.25
N LEU A 62 -3.45 13.20 -5.56
CA LEU A 62 -3.18 12.49 -4.32
C LEU A 62 -3.52 13.37 -3.11
N SER A 63 -4.45 12.90 -2.28
CA SER A 63 -4.86 13.52 -1.03
C SER A 63 -3.74 13.50 0.01
N LYS A 64 -3.93 14.24 1.10
CA LYS A 64 -2.98 14.20 2.23
C LYS A 64 -2.88 12.80 2.83
N ASP A 65 -4.00 12.10 2.93
CA ASP A 65 -4.05 10.73 3.46
C ASP A 65 -3.39 9.75 2.48
N GLY A 66 -3.64 9.89 1.18
CA GLY A 66 -2.94 9.12 0.14
C GLY A 66 -1.42 9.29 0.17
N ARG A 67 -0.92 10.50 0.46
CA ARG A 67 0.52 10.76 0.67
C ARG A 67 1.07 10.03 1.89
N ILE A 68 0.35 10.05 3.02
CA ILE A 68 0.75 9.32 4.23
C ILE A 68 0.88 7.83 3.93
N LEU A 69 -0.09 7.25 3.21
CA LEU A 69 -0.07 5.85 2.81
C LEU A 69 1.13 5.55 1.90
N MET A 70 1.34 6.36 0.86
CA MET A 70 2.44 6.22 -0.09
C MET A 70 3.80 6.27 0.61
N THR A 71 4.03 7.24 1.50
CA THR A 71 5.28 7.37 2.27
C THR A 71 5.53 6.15 3.14
N LYS A 72 4.50 5.61 3.79
CA LYS A 72 4.64 4.42 4.63
C LYS A 72 5.02 3.19 3.81
N LEU A 73 4.33 2.95 2.69
CA LEU A 73 4.61 1.81 1.82
C LEU A 73 6.02 1.89 1.23
N HIS A 74 6.45 3.09 0.83
CA HIS A 74 7.79 3.29 0.31
C HIS A 74 8.87 3.02 1.38
N ARG A 75 8.65 3.44 2.63
CA ARG A 75 9.54 3.12 3.75
C ARG A 75 9.61 1.62 4.02
N ASP A 76 8.48 0.93 3.96
CA ASP A 76 8.42 -0.52 4.15
C ASP A 76 9.18 -1.27 3.03
N GLU A 77 9.03 -0.86 1.76
CA GLU A 77 9.81 -1.40 0.63
C GLU A 77 11.32 -1.19 0.81
N TRP A 78 11.72 0.01 1.23
CA TRP A 78 13.13 0.34 1.46
C TRP A 78 13.74 -0.49 2.60
N LEU A 79 13.02 -0.62 3.72
CA LEU A 79 13.43 -1.47 4.84
C LEU A 79 13.55 -2.94 4.42
N PHE A 80 12.62 -3.44 3.61
CA PHE A 80 12.69 -4.81 3.09
C PHE A 80 13.94 -5.01 2.22
N GLY A 81 14.22 -4.07 1.30
CA GLY A 81 15.42 -4.12 0.46
C GLY A 81 16.73 -4.08 1.26
N LEU A 82 16.78 -3.28 2.32
CA LEU A 82 17.93 -3.27 3.24
C LEU A 82 18.12 -4.59 3.96
N LEU A 83 17.05 -5.14 4.55
CA LEU A 83 17.12 -6.40 5.29
C LEU A 83 17.52 -7.57 4.39
N TYR A 84 17.00 -7.60 3.16
CA TYR A 84 17.37 -8.58 2.15
C TYR A 84 18.86 -8.49 1.78
N ASN A 85 19.36 -7.28 1.50
CA ASN A 85 20.79 -7.08 1.19
C ASN A 85 21.72 -7.41 2.36
N LEU A 86 21.23 -7.30 3.60
CA LEU A 86 21.97 -7.67 4.81
C LEU A 86 21.88 -9.17 5.14
N GLY A 87 21.14 -9.97 4.36
CA GLY A 87 20.94 -11.40 4.61
C GLY A 87 20.10 -11.71 5.85
N LEU A 88 19.27 -10.77 6.29
CA LEU A 88 18.40 -10.90 7.47
C LEU A 88 16.99 -11.40 7.12
N LEU A 89 16.69 -11.58 5.82
CA LEU A 89 15.47 -12.12 5.24
C LEU A 89 15.83 -13.00 4.04
#